data_AF-A0A7V8V870-F1
#
_entry.id   AF-A0A7V8V870-F1
#
_cell.length_a   1.000
_cell.length_b   1.000
_cell.length_c   1.000
_cell.angle_alpha   90.00
_cell.angle_beta   90.00
_cell.angle_gamma   90.00
#
_symmetry.space_group_name_H-M   'P 1'
#
loop_
_entity.id
_entity.type
_entity.pdbx_description
1 polymer ?
#
loop_
_entity_poly.entity_id
_entity_poly.type
_entity_poly.pdbx_seq_one_letter_code
_entity_poly.pdbx_strand_id
1 'polypeptide(L)'
;MKHYGVLIKSDNALLAEQEERFPISEGKKRLRQALSLRAIPSTLYGCECLLKEYGDSGEWHHVSKFANCVDYYDVGEVLELFEQPTQELLTMAKAKKPQPAEVNEVNVVIRWKEFEGKGRYWRSYECDYVGKASIRGDWIQFNGKRKKLSGNHIDVEDIDALRDLIATSLERTIEKLIITSDKARISTSEAVYTKKCHNLTHAIRGTRKLIRAPGYLETWKRRMKPTRQGQDIDG
;
A
#
# COMPACT_ATOMS: atom_id res chain seq x y z
N MET A 1 -15.95 24.54 40.34
CA MET A 1 -15.17 24.77 39.10
C MET A 1 -15.29 23.52 38.22
N LYS A 2 -15.66 23.66 36.95
CA LYS A 2 -15.69 22.54 35.99
C LYS A 2 -14.27 22.34 35.45
N HIS A 3 -13.57 21.28 35.89
CA HIS A 3 -12.28 20.90 35.32
C HIS A 3 -12.50 20.29 33.94
N TYR A 4 -12.28 21.08 32.88
CA TYR A 4 -12.24 20.58 31.51
C TYR A 4 -11.00 19.71 31.33
N GLY A 5 -11.19 18.39 31.18
CA GLY A 5 -10.33 17.48 30.42
C GLY A 5 -8.81 17.67 30.51
N VAL A 6 -8.27 18.02 31.67
CA VAL A 6 -6.82 18.10 31.87
C VAL A 6 -6.32 16.66 31.94
N LEU A 7 -5.48 16.27 30.98
CA LEU A 7 -4.70 15.03 31.08
C LEU A 7 -3.81 15.16 32.31
N ILE A 8 -4.18 14.51 33.41
CA ILE A 8 -3.36 14.46 34.61
C ILE A 8 -2.29 13.39 34.35
N LYS A 9 -1.01 13.79 34.42
CA LYS A 9 0.12 12.84 34.36
C LYS A 9 0.05 11.95 35.60
N SER A 10 0.37 10.65 35.45
CA SER A 10 0.51 9.78 36.62
C SER A 10 1.71 10.20 37.46
N ASP A 11 1.73 9.81 38.73
CA ASP A 11 2.90 9.99 39.59
C ASP A 11 4.14 9.32 38.97
N ASN A 12 3.95 8.15 38.36
CA ASN A 12 5.00 7.47 37.60
C ASN A 12 5.53 8.35 36.45
N ALA A 13 4.64 8.91 35.61
CA ALA A 13 5.04 9.79 34.51
C ALA A 13 5.75 11.06 35.01
N LEU A 14 5.41 11.56 36.20
CA LEU A 14 6.10 12.68 36.84
C LEU A 14 7.48 12.28 37.36
N LEU A 15 7.61 11.09 37.96
CA LEU A 15 8.89 10.53 38.42
C LEU A 15 9.84 10.31 37.23
N ALA A 16 9.37 9.73 36.13
CA ALA A 16 10.15 9.55 34.93
C ALA A 16 10.72 10.88 34.41
N GLU A 17 9.92 11.95 34.38
CA GLU A 17 10.40 13.27 33.96
C GLU A 17 11.43 13.89 34.90
N GLN A 18 11.40 13.54 36.19
CA GLN A 18 12.43 13.92 37.16
C GLN A 18 13.73 13.14 36.94
N GLU A 19 13.64 11.91 36.46
CA GLU A 19 14.77 11.04 36.06
C GLU A 19 15.27 11.31 34.63
N GLU A 20 14.94 12.46 34.05
CA GLU A 20 15.28 12.83 32.66
C GLU A 20 14.76 11.88 31.56
N ARG A 21 13.68 11.16 31.85
CA ARG A 21 12.98 10.30 30.89
C ARG A 21 11.76 11.01 30.36
N PHE A 22 11.58 10.97 29.03
CA PHE A 22 10.54 11.75 28.37
C PHE A 22 9.83 10.96 27.28
N PRO A 23 8.56 11.28 26.98
CA PRO A 23 7.90 10.75 25.80
C PRO A 23 8.65 11.19 24.54
N ILE A 24 8.60 10.37 23.49
CA ILE A 24 9.40 10.57 22.25
C ILE A 24 9.25 11.96 21.62
N SER A 25 8.08 12.58 21.76
CA SER A 25 7.78 13.91 21.22
C SER A 25 8.64 15.01 21.85
N GLU A 26 9.00 14.85 23.12
CA GLU A 26 9.80 15.79 23.89
C GLU A 26 11.26 15.34 24.01
N GLY A 27 11.50 14.04 24.24
CA GLY A 27 12.84 13.47 24.34
C GLY A 27 13.73 13.83 23.14
N LYS A 28 13.21 13.75 21.91
CA LYS A 28 14.00 14.09 20.70
C LYS A 28 14.37 15.56 20.59
N LYS A 29 13.60 16.47 21.18
CA LYS A 29 13.95 17.91 21.21
C LYS A 29 15.06 18.15 22.22
N ARG A 30 14.94 17.55 23.41
CA ARG A 30 15.93 17.63 24.49
C ARG A 30 17.26 17.02 24.07
N LEU A 31 17.24 15.81 23.50
CA LEU A 31 18.44 15.17 22.95
C LEU A 31 19.11 16.03 21.87
N ARG A 32 18.32 16.58 20.94
CA ARG A 32 18.87 17.49 19.90
C ARG A 32 19.53 18.73 20.51
N GLN A 33 18.91 19.34 21.52
CA GLN A 33 19.48 20.48 22.22
C GLN A 33 20.79 20.13 22.93
N ALA A 34 20.82 19.02 23.65
CA ALA A 34 22.01 18.55 24.34
C ALA A 34 23.15 18.19 23.37
N LEU A 35 22.86 17.50 22.26
CA LEU A 35 23.85 17.23 21.20
C LEU A 35 24.36 18.52 20.55
N SER A 36 23.50 19.53 20.39
CA SER A 36 23.91 20.84 19.87
C SER A 36 24.89 21.54 20.80
N LEU A 37 24.74 21.41 22.12
CA LEU A 37 25.70 21.96 23.10
C LEU A 37 27.07 21.28 23.00
N ARG A 38 27.11 20.03 22.51
CA ARG A 38 28.34 19.27 22.22
C ARG A 38 28.84 19.44 20.78
N ALA A 39 28.30 20.40 20.02
CA ALA A 39 28.60 20.65 18.61
C ALA A 39 28.37 19.44 17.67
N ILE A 40 27.49 18.51 18.05
CA ILE A 40 27.13 17.34 17.24
C ILE A 40 25.93 17.70 16.35
N PRO A 41 26.07 17.69 15.01
CA PRO A 41 24.97 17.99 14.12
C PRO A 41 23.94 16.86 14.17
N SER A 42 22.69 17.20 14.45
CA SER A 42 21.61 16.21 14.57
C SER A 42 20.28 16.73 14.01
N THR A 43 19.44 15.80 13.55
CA THR A 43 18.06 16.08 13.15
C THR A 43 17.08 15.54 14.18
N LEU A 44 15.84 16.05 14.20
CA LEU A 44 14.80 15.51 15.08
C LEU A 44 14.47 14.04 14.77
N TYR A 45 14.61 13.62 13.51
CA TYR A 45 14.39 12.24 13.12
C TYR A 45 15.53 11.33 13.58
N GLY A 46 16.79 11.77 13.41
CA GLY A 46 17.95 11.04 13.91
C GLY A 46 17.91 10.88 15.43
N CYS A 47 17.52 11.92 16.16
CA CYS A 47 17.31 11.84 17.62
C CYS A 47 16.18 10.86 17.99
N GLU A 48 15.11 10.79 17.20
CA GLU A 48 14.03 9.81 17.40
C GLU A 48 14.52 8.37 17.18
N CYS A 49 15.37 8.13 16.17
CA CYS A 49 15.99 6.82 15.95
C CYS A 49 16.90 6.43 17.11
N LEU A 50 17.77 7.36 17.55
CA LEU A 50 18.71 7.12 18.65
C LEU A 50 17.98 6.76 19.96
N LEU A 51 16.91 7.49 20.31
CA LEU A 51 16.13 7.22 21.52
C LEU A 51 15.46 5.85 21.47
N LYS A 52 14.90 5.46 20.32
CA LYS A 52 14.25 4.15 20.18
C LYS A 52 15.22 2.98 20.26
N GLU A 53 16.44 3.18 19.79
CA GLU A 53 17.45 2.11 19.74
C GLU A 53 18.21 1.98 21.07
N TYR A 54 18.51 3.10 21.72
CA TYR A 54 19.49 3.14 22.82
C TYR A 54 18.99 3.80 24.11
N GLY A 55 17.76 4.31 24.14
CA GLY A 55 17.23 5.02 25.30
C GLY A 55 15.83 4.56 25.67
N ASP A 56 15.39 3.37 25.28
CA ASP A 56 14.07 2.88 25.68
C ASP A 56 14.06 2.50 27.17
N SER A 57 13.27 3.23 27.96
CA SER A 57 13.12 3.01 29.40
C SER A 57 11.80 2.29 29.76
N GLY A 58 11.03 1.87 28.75
CA GLY A 58 9.79 1.14 28.92
C GLY A 58 8.51 1.99 28.94
N GLU A 59 7.39 1.32 29.22
CA GLU A 59 6.05 1.89 29.17
C GLU A 59 5.70 2.67 30.45
N TRP A 60 5.16 3.89 30.28
CA TRP A 60 4.62 4.68 31.38
C TRP A 60 3.18 5.11 31.10
N HIS A 61 2.36 5.17 32.14
CA HIS A 61 0.92 5.39 31.99
C HIS A 61 0.53 6.86 32.22
N HIS A 62 -0.31 7.43 31.37
CA HIS A 62 -1.06 8.65 31.71
C HIS A 62 -2.39 8.27 32.38
N VAL A 63 -2.76 8.95 33.47
CA VAL A 63 -4.07 8.77 34.12
C VAL A 63 -5.11 9.60 33.36
N SER A 64 -5.56 9.10 32.22
CA SER A 64 -6.81 9.55 31.61
C SER A 64 -7.88 8.47 31.72
N LYS A 65 -9.15 8.81 31.48
CA LYS A 65 -10.26 7.84 31.38
C LYS A 65 -9.96 6.68 30.42
N PHE A 66 -9.00 6.86 29.50
CA PHE A 66 -8.61 5.89 28.49
C PHE A 66 -7.25 5.22 28.76
N ALA A 67 -6.55 5.55 29.85
CA ALA A 67 -5.25 4.98 30.23
C ALA A 67 -4.31 4.77 29.03
N ASN A 68 -3.98 5.85 28.32
CA ASN A 68 -3.07 5.77 27.18
C ASN A 68 -1.66 5.47 27.71
N CYS A 69 -1.14 4.29 27.36
CA CYS A 69 0.27 3.94 27.54
C CYS A 69 1.12 4.77 26.59
N VAL A 70 2.23 5.32 27.09
CA VAL A 70 3.20 6.07 26.31
C VAL A 70 4.58 5.62 26.73
N ASP A 71 5.41 5.27 25.75
CA ASP A 71 6.80 4.89 26.00
C ASP A 71 7.62 6.13 26.35
N TYR A 72 8.44 6.00 27.39
CA TYR A 72 9.38 7.04 27.80
C TYR A 72 10.79 6.61 27.46
N TYR A 73 11.60 7.61 27.13
CA TYR A 73 12.95 7.42 26.66
C TYR A 73 13.94 8.22 27.52
N ASP A 74 15.03 7.57 27.92
CA ASP A 74 16.12 8.14 28.68
C ASP A 74 17.04 8.94 27.76
N VAL A 75 17.06 10.26 27.95
CA VAL A 75 17.90 11.15 27.14
C VAL A 75 19.35 11.09 27.61
N GLY A 76 19.58 10.86 28.92
CA GLY A 76 20.90 10.79 29.52
C GLY A 76 21.68 9.61 29.00
N GLU A 77 21.07 8.42 28.98
CA GLU A 77 21.67 7.18 28.49
C GLU A 77 22.19 7.33 27.04
N VAL A 78 21.39 7.92 26.15
CA VAL A 78 21.81 8.17 24.77
C VAL A 78 22.94 9.20 24.69
N LEU A 79 22.98 10.20 25.57
CA LEU A 79 24.04 11.21 25.60
C LEU A 79 25.38 10.66 26.07
N GLU A 80 25.39 9.68 26.98
CA GLU A 80 26.61 9.00 27.42
C GLU A 80 27.33 8.30 26.25
N LEU A 81 26.58 7.74 25.30
CA LEU A 81 27.14 7.13 24.09
C LEU A 81 27.93 8.12 23.21
N PHE A 82 27.66 9.42 23.34
CA PHE A 82 28.38 10.47 22.60
C PHE A 82 29.60 11.02 23.36
N GLU A 83 29.97 10.46 24.51
CA GLU A 83 31.28 10.72 25.12
C GLU A 83 32.41 10.11 24.29
N GLN A 84 32.16 8.94 23.68
CA GLN A 84 33.05 8.29 22.71
C GLN A 84 32.26 7.89 21.46
N PRO A 85 31.92 8.88 20.60
CA PRO A 85 30.97 8.67 19.52
C PRO A 85 31.55 7.74 18.45
N THR A 86 30.80 6.70 18.11
CA THR A 86 31.08 5.86 16.94
C THR A 86 30.58 6.55 15.66
N GLN A 87 31.15 6.15 14.51
CA GLN A 87 30.71 6.66 13.21
C GLN A 87 29.23 6.33 12.93
N GLU A 88 28.75 5.21 13.44
CA GLU A 88 27.35 4.80 13.35
C GLU A 88 26.41 5.77 14.09
N LEU A 89 26.74 6.13 15.34
CA LEU A 89 25.97 7.08 16.14
C LEU A 89 25.90 8.46 15.47
N LEU A 90 27.03 8.94 14.93
CA LEU A 90 27.08 10.20 14.19
C LEU A 90 26.25 10.17 12.90
N THR A 91 26.20 9.01 12.24
CA THR A 91 25.40 8.81 11.02
C THR A 91 23.91 8.79 11.36
N MET A 92 23.54 8.07 12.43
CA MET A 92 22.17 8.00 12.92
C MET A 92 21.66 9.36 13.40
N ALA A 93 22.47 10.13 14.13
CA ALA A 93 22.13 11.48 14.57
C ALA A 93 21.74 12.41 13.40
N LYS A 94 22.41 12.25 12.26
CA LYS A 94 22.21 13.04 11.03
C LYS A 94 21.15 12.47 10.10
N ALA A 95 20.58 11.30 10.42
CA ALA A 95 19.57 10.65 9.59
C ALA A 95 18.40 11.61 9.32
N LYS A 96 17.89 11.61 8.09
CA LYS A 96 16.71 12.40 7.71
C LYS A 96 15.53 11.45 7.57
N LYS A 97 14.33 11.96 7.91
CA LYS A 97 13.11 11.20 7.70
C LYS A 97 13.05 10.79 6.22
N PRO A 98 12.87 9.50 5.91
CA PRO A 98 12.77 9.06 4.52
C PRO A 98 11.65 9.86 3.86
N GLN A 99 11.96 10.45 2.70
CA GLN A 99 10.93 11.11 1.93
C GLN A 99 9.90 10.06 1.53
N PRO A 100 8.60 10.38 1.59
CA PRO A 100 7.59 9.46 1.09
C PRO A 100 7.94 9.11 -0.35
N ALA A 101 7.92 7.81 -0.66
CA ALA A 101 8.16 7.30 -2.01
C ALA A 101 7.34 8.11 -3.02
N GLU A 102 7.94 8.35 -4.19
CA GLU A 102 7.29 9.04 -5.30
C GLU A 102 5.92 8.44 -5.57
N VAL A 103 4.95 9.32 -5.78
CA VAL A 103 3.58 8.92 -6.07
C VAL A 103 3.58 8.32 -7.47
N ASN A 104 3.51 6.99 -7.55
CA ASN A 104 3.28 6.31 -8.82
C ASN A 104 1.79 6.46 -9.16
N GLU A 105 1.48 7.29 -10.17
CA GLU A 105 0.18 7.26 -10.82
C GLU A 105 0.11 6.06 -11.75
N VAL A 106 -0.76 5.11 -11.44
CA VAL A 106 -0.98 3.89 -12.24
C VAL A 106 -2.44 3.77 -12.64
N ASN A 107 -2.69 3.17 -13.81
CA ASN A 107 -4.04 2.83 -14.23
C ASN A 107 -4.42 1.48 -13.63
N VAL A 108 -5.47 1.46 -12.82
CA VAL A 108 -5.87 0.27 -12.05
C VAL A 108 -7.34 -0.04 -12.18
N VAL A 109 -7.66 -1.31 -11.98
CA VAL A 109 -9.00 -1.80 -11.62
C VAL A 109 -8.97 -2.09 -10.13
N ILE A 110 -9.85 -1.45 -9.37
CA ILE A 110 -9.96 -1.63 -7.93
C ILE A 110 -11.35 -2.17 -7.63
N ARG A 111 -11.42 -3.27 -6.88
CA ARG A 111 -12.65 -3.76 -6.27
C ARG A 111 -12.53 -3.66 -4.76
N TRP A 112 -13.53 -3.13 -4.07
CA TRP A 112 -13.49 -3.05 -2.61
C TRP A 112 -14.86 -3.18 -1.96
N LYS A 113 -14.88 -3.49 -0.67
CA LYS A 113 -16.11 -3.51 0.14
C LYS A 113 -16.27 -2.20 0.90
N GLU A 114 -17.46 -1.60 0.80
CA GLU A 114 -17.89 -0.50 1.66
C GLU A 114 -18.92 -0.98 2.66
N PHE A 115 -18.87 -0.40 3.86
CA PHE A 115 -19.78 -0.72 4.94
C PHE A 115 -20.61 0.52 5.23
N GLU A 116 -21.93 0.36 5.24
CA GLU A 116 -22.89 1.40 5.60
C GLU A 116 -23.77 0.93 6.75
N GLY A 117 -24.17 1.86 7.62
CA GLY A 117 -25.07 1.62 8.75
C GLY A 117 -24.47 1.94 10.10
N LYS A 118 -25.25 1.75 11.17
CA LYS A 118 -24.83 2.00 12.56
C LYS A 118 -25.02 0.74 13.41
N GLY A 119 -24.03 0.43 14.25
CA GLY A 119 -24.10 -0.66 15.23
C GLY A 119 -24.25 -2.03 14.57
N ARG A 120 -25.24 -2.82 15.01
CA ARG A 120 -25.46 -4.20 14.53
C ARG A 120 -26.04 -4.29 13.11
N TYR A 121 -26.36 -3.17 12.46
CA TYR A 121 -27.02 -3.12 11.16
C TYR A 121 -26.06 -2.73 10.02
N TRP A 122 -24.79 -3.10 10.12
CA TRP A 122 -23.85 -2.87 9.03
C TRP A 122 -24.17 -3.74 7.83
N ARG A 123 -24.22 -3.12 6.67
CA ARG A 123 -24.34 -3.80 5.38
C ARG A 123 -23.06 -3.55 4.60
N SER A 124 -22.50 -4.60 4.01
CA SER A 124 -21.38 -4.48 3.08
C SER A 124 -21.89 -4.52 1.64
N TYR A 125 -21.34 -3.68 0.77
CA TYR A 125 -21.56 -3.76 -0.68
C TYR A 125 -20.23 -3.66 -1.41
N GLU A 126 -20.17 -4.30 -2.58
CA GLU A 126 -19.00 -4.28 -3.45
C GLU A 126 -19.04 -3.04 -4.33
N CYS A 127 -17.86 -2.45 -4.53
CA CYS A 127 -17.64 -1.26 -5.32
C CYS A 127 -16.49 -1.51 -6.28
N ASP A 128 -16.64 -0.98 -7.49
CA ASP A 128 -15.61 -1.07 -8.53
C ASP A 128 -15.17 0.34 -8.95
N TYR A 129 -13.87 0.48 -9.23
CA TYR A 129 -13.27 1.67 -9.79
C TYR A 129 -12.29 1.29 -10.89
N VAL A 130 -12.32 2.03 -11.99
CA VAL A 130 -11.38 1.88 -13.09
C VAL A 130 -10.85 3.26 -13.44
N GLY A 131 -9.55 3.46 -13.31
CA GLY A 131 -8.93 4.74 -13.60
C GLY A 131 -7.57 4.90 -12.95
N LYS A 132 -7.12 6.15 -12.86
CA LYS A 132 -5.85 6.47 -12.23
C LYS A 132 -5.95 6.36 -10.72
N ALA A 133 -4.96 5.73 -10.11
CA ALA A 133 -4.76 5.72 -8.68
C ALA A 133 -3.31 6.09 -8.34
N SER A 134 -3.14 6.75 -7.21
CA SER A 134 -1.83 7.04 -6.62
C SER A 134 -1.52 6.03 -5.53
N ILE A 135 -0.38 5.35 -5.65
CA ILE A 135 0.11 4.42 -4.63
C ILE A 135 1.21 5.09 -3.82
N ARG A 136 1.09 5.03 -2.48
CA ARG A 136 2.07 5.57 -1.53
C ARG A 136 2.29 4.58 -0.39
N GLY A 137 3.34 3.76 -0.52
CA GLY A 137 3.58 2.65 0.39
C GLY A 137 2.40 1.68 0.37
N ASP A 138 1.84 1.38 1.53
CA ASP A 138 0.70 0.46 1.70
C ASP A 138 -0.68 1.14 1.53
N TRP A 139 -0.72 2.34 0.95
CA TRP A 139 -1.96 3.08 0.73
C TRP A 139 -2.17 3.35 -0.76
N ILE A 140 -3.41 3.18 -1.20
CA ILE A 140 -3.87 3.56 -2.53
C ILE A 140 -4.94 4.65 -2.42
N GLN A 141 -4.81 5.68 -3.26
CA GLN A 141 -5.76 6.79 -3.35
C GLN A 141 -6.34 6.87 -4.75
N PHE A 142 -7.67 6.92 -4.83
CA PHE A 142 -8.42 6.89 -6.07
C PHE A 142 -9.77 7.57 -5.87
N ASN A 143 -10.23 8.38 -6.83
CA ASN A 143 -11.54 9.05 -6.78
C ASN A 143 -11.87 9.74 -5.42
N GLY A 144 -10.89 10.43 -4.83
CA GLY A 144 -11.04 11.07 -3.50
C GLY A 144 -11.10 10.12 -2.30
N LYS A 145 -11.05 8.81 -2.52
CA LYS A 145 -11.01 7.76 -1.49
C LYS A 145 -9.57 7.33 -1.23
N ARG A 146 -9.32 6.87 -0.01
CA ARG A 146 -8.04 6.30 0.43
C ARG A 146 -8.28 4.95 1.11
N LYS A 147 -7.59 3.91 0.65
CA LYS A 147 -7.71 2.54 1.17
C LYS A 147 -6.31 1.94 1.38
N LYS A 148 -6.20 0.98 2.31
CA LYS A 148 -4.95 0.30 2.65
C LYS A 148 -4.84 -0.97 1.81
N LEU A 149 -3.72 -1.18 1.12
CA LEU A 149 -3.53 -2.31 0.19
C LEU A 149 -3.46 -3.66 0.91
N SER A 150 -2.87 -3.69 2.11
CA SER A 150 -2.84 -4.89 2.97
C SER A 150 -4.19 -5.34 3.55
N GLY A 151 -5.30 -4.66 3.24
CA GLY A 151 -6.62 -5.05 3.74
C GLY A 151 -7.29 -6.15 2.91
N ASN A 152 -7.92 -7.13 3.55
CA ASN A 152 -8.69 -8.22 2.92
C ASN A 152 -9.97 -7.78 2.18
N HIS A 153 -10.13 -6.48 1.93
CA HIS A 153 -11.35 -5.88 1.40
C HIS A 153 -11.07 -4.96 0.21
N ILE A 154 -9.88 -5.06 -0.37
CA ILE A 154 -9.51 -4.35 -1.59
C ILE A 154 -8.67 -5.26 -2.48
N ASP A 155 -9.11 -5.43 -3.72
CA ASP A 155 -8.37 -6.09 -4.77
C ASP A 155 -7.95 -5.02 -5.78
N VAL A 156 -6.66 -4.99 -6.13
CA VAL A 156 -6.11 -4.01 -7.07
C VAL A 156 -5.41 -4.78 -8.19
N GLU A 157 -5.85 -4.55 -9.42
CA GLU A 157 -5.23 -5.08 -10.62
C GLU A 157 -4.65 -3.92 -11.45
N ASP A 158 -3.37 -4.03 -11.80
CA ASP A 158 -2.70 -3.08 -12.70
C ASP A 158 -3.15 -3.36 -14.15
N ILE A 159 -3.73 -2.35 -14.80
CA ILE A 159 -4.26 -2.48 -16.16
C ILE A 159 -3.15 -2.70 -17.17
N ASP A 160 -1.99 -2.07 -16.98
CA ASP A 160 -0.88 -2.17 -17.91
C ASP A 160 -0.19 -3.54 -17.75
N ALA A 161 -0.03 -4.03 -16.51
CA ALA A 161 0.43 -5.41 -16.28
C ALA A 161 -0.54 -6.47 -16.85
N LEU A 162 -1.86 -6.26 -16.71
CA LEU A 162 -2.87 -7.13 -17.31
C LEU A 162 -2.80 -7.13 -18.83
N ARG A 163 -2.57 -5.97 -19.46
CA ARG A 163 -2.41 -5.86 -20.92
C ARG A 163 -1.22 -6.66 -21.41
N ASP A 164 -0.07 -6.55 -20.74
CA ASP A 164 1.14 -7.28 -21.11
C ASP A 164 0.98 -8.79 -20.96
N LEU A 165 0.30 -9.22 -19.89
CA LEU A 165 -0.01 -10.64 -19.66
C LEU A 165 -0.97 -11.20 -20.72
N ILE A 166 -2.01 -10.43 -21.09
CA ILE A 166 -2.94 -10.81 -22.16
C ILE A 166 -2.20 -10.86 -23.50
N ALA A 167 -1.37 -9.88 -23.82
CA ALA A 167 -0.60 -9.85 -25.06
C ALA A 167 0.29 -11.10 -25.19
N THR A 168 1.04 -11.42 -24.13
CA THR A 168 1.92 -12.60 -24.08
C THR A 168 1.14 -13.91 -24.21
N SER A 169 -0.01 -14.04 -23.54
CA SER A 169 -0.88 -15.22 -23.64
C SER A 169 -1.44 -15.42 -25.05
N LEU A 170 -1.84 -14.31 -25.70
CA LEU A 170 -2.33 -14.33 -27.07
C LEU A 170 -1.22 -14.66 -28.07
N GLU A 171 0.00 -14.14 -27.90
CA GLU A 171 1.15 -14.49 -28.73
C GLU A 171 1.46 -15.99 -28.68
N ARG A 172 1.52 -16.58 -27.47
CA ARG A 172 1.67 -18.04 -27.30
C ARG A 172 0.56 -18.83 -27.98
N THR A 173 -0.67 -18.33 -27.94
CA THR A 173 -1.81 -18.96 -28.61
C THR A 173 -1.64 -18.92 -30.13
N ILE A 174 -1.19 -17.78 -30.68
CA ILE A 174 -0.90 -17.64 -32.11
C ILE A 174 0.21 -18.60 -32.54
N GLU A 175 1.29 -18.72 -31.78
CA GLU A 175 2.38 -19.67 -32.06
C GLU A 175 1.91 -21.12 -32.09
N LYS A 176 1.13 -21.54 -31.08
CA LYS A 176 0.53 -22.90 -31.07
C LYS A 176 -0.33 -23.16 -32.30
N LEU A 177 -1.11 -22.16 -32.72
CA LEU A 177 -1.94 -22.26 -33.93
C LEU A 177 -1.10 -22.38 -35.19
N ILE A 178 0.01 -21.64 -35.32
CA ILE A 178 0.96 -21.75 -36.43
C ILE A 178 1.57 -23.15 -36.48
N ILE A 179 2.09 -23.65 -35.36
CA ILE A 179 2.68 -25.01 -35.27
C ILE A 179 1.66 -26.08 -35.64
N THR A 180 0.43 -25.94 -35.17
CA THR A 180 -0.66 -26.88 -35.49
C THR A 180 -1.01 -26.84 -36.98
N SER A 181 -0.99 -25.65 -37.58
CA SER A 181 -1.14 -25.47 -39.02
C SER A 181 -0.02 -26.19 -39.77
N ASP A 182 1.24 -25.96 -39.41
CA ASP A 182 2.38 -26.59 -40.09
C ASP A 182 2.35 -28.13 -39.98
N LYS A 183 1.92 -28.67 -38.83
CA LYS A 183 1.68 -30.12 -38.69
C LYS A 183 0.53 -30.63 -39.56
N ALA A 184 -0.54 -29.83 -39.73
CA ALA A 184 -1.64 -30.16 -40.64
C ALA A 184 -1.19 -30.13 -42.11
N ARG A 185 -0.25 -29.25 -42.48
CA ARG A 185 0.37 -29.19 -43.82
C ARG A 185 1.03 -30.51 -44.22
N ILE A 186 1.65 -31.17 -43.26
CA ILE A 186 2.41 -32.42 -43.46
C ILE A 186 1.46 -33.63 -43.61
N SER A 187 0.20 -33.53 -43.18
CA SER A 187 -0.70 -34.68 -43.00
C SER A 187 -2.01 -34.64 -43.81
N THR A 188 -2.28 -33.59 -44.59
CA THR A 188 -3.55 -33.45 -45.33
C THR A 188 -3.37 -32.97 -46.77
N SER A 189 -4.32 -33.31 -47.65
CA SER A 189 -4.32 -32.85 -49.04
C SER A 189 -4.39 -31.33 -49.15
N GLU A 190 -3.74 -30.79 -50.18
CA GLU A 190 -3.44 -29.35 -50.35
C GLU A 190 -4.67 -28.43 -50.24
N ALA A 191 -5.83 -28.88 -50.72
CA ALA A 191 -7.11 -28.15 -50.67
C ALA A 191 -7.73 -28.04 -49.26
N VAL A 192 -7.55 -29.06 -48.41
CA VAL A 192 -8.04 -29.05 -47.02
C VAL A 192 -7.15 -28.15 -46.16
N TYR A 193 -5.86 -28.14 -46.45
CA TYR A 193 -4.88 -27.28 -45.81
C TYR A 193 -5.14 -25.79 -46.08
N THR A 194 -5.39 -25.40 -47.33
CA THR A 194 -5.65 -23.99 -47.69
C THR A 194 -6.89 -23.42 -46.98
N LYS A 195 -7.97 -24.20 -46.88
CA LYS A 195 -9.20 -23.78 -46.17
C LYS A 195 -8.97 -23.60 -44.66
N LYS A 196 -8.18 -24.47 -44.03
CA LYS A 196 -7.81 -24.34 -42.61
C LYS A 196 -6.91 -23.12 -42.36
N CYS A 197 -5.92 -22.86 -43.21
CA CYS A 197 -5.05 -21.69 -43.13
C CYS A 197 -5.80 -20.37 -43.28
N HIS A 198 -6.80 -20.31 -44.17
CA HIS A 198 -7.63 -19.12 -44.35
C HIS A 198 -8.43 -18.78 -43.08
N ASN A 199 -9.08 -19.77 -42.48
CA ASN A 199 -9.83 -19.59 -41.22
C ASN A 199 -8.91 -19.20 -40.06
N LEU A 200 -7.71 -19.79 -39.98
CA LEU A 200 -6.70 -19.46 -38.98
C LEU A 200 -6.19 -18.01 -39.11
N THR A 201 -5.95 -17.57 -40.35
CA THR A 201 -5.51 -16.20 -40.66
C THR A 201 -6.57 -15.17 -40.26
N HIS A 202 -7.86 -15.49 -40.49
CA HIS A 202 -8.97 -14.67 -40.01
C HIS A 202 -9.04 -14.61 -38.48
N ALA A 203 -8.85 -15.74 -37.80
CA ALA A 203 -8.80 -15.78 -36.33
C ALA A 203 -7.64 -14.92 -35.79
N ILE A 204 -6.42 -15.08 -36.33
CA ILE A 204 -5.22 -14.33 -35.92
C ILE A 204 -5.41 -12.83 -36.17
N ARG A 205 -5.97 -12.42 -37.33
CA ARG A 205 -6.27 -11.02 -37.63
C ARG A 205 -7.34 -10.44 -36.69
N GLY A 206 -8.37 -11.20 -36.37
CA GLY A 206 -9.40 -10.80 -35.41
C GLY A 206 -8.82 -10.55 -34.01
N THR A 207 -7.98 -11.47 -33.54
CA THR A 207 -7.30 -11.37 -32.24
C THR A 207 -6.34 -10.17 -32.19
N ARG A 208 -5.52 -9.95 -33.22
CA ARG A 208 -4.63 -8.77 -33.31
C ARG A 208 -5.38 -7.43 -33.35
N LYS A 209 -6.57 -7.41 -33.95
CA LYS A 209 -7.42 -6.20 -33.98
C LYS A 209 -8.01 -5.89 -32.60
N LEU A 210 -8.32 -6.92 -31.80
CA LEU A 210 -8.79 -6.76 -30.41
C LEU A 210 -7.70 -6.20 -29.48
N ILE A 211 -6.44 -6.59 -29.68
CA ILE A 211 -5.27 -6.08 -28.93
C ILE A 211 -5.05 -4.58 -29.16
N ARG A 212 -5.33 -4.08 -30.38
CA ARG A 212 -5.02 -2.69 -30.79
C ARG A 212 -6.20 -1.72 -30.75
N ALA A 213 -7.40 -2.17 -30.40
CA ALA A 213 -8.58 -1.32 -30.40
C ALA A 213 -8.65 -0.47 -29.12
N PRO A 214 -8.72 0.87 -29.19
CA PRO A 214 -8.84 1.76 -28.04
C PRO A 214 -10.16 1.65 -27.24
N GLY A 215 -10.98 0.61 -27.50
CA GLY A 215 -12.25 0.33 -26.82
C GLY A 215 -12.42 -1.11 -26.34
N TYR A 216 -11.35 -1.93 -26.33
CA TYR A 216 -11.44 -3.33 -25.87
C TYR A 216 -11.91 -3.43 -24.41
N LEU A 217 -11.48 -2.49 -23.56
CA LEU A 217 -11.97 -2.33 -22.18
C LEU A 217 -13.48 -2.06 -22.13
N GLU A 218 -14.06 -1.30 -23.06
CA GLU A 218 -15.51 -1.06 -23.11
C GLU A 218 -16.31 -2.26 -23.59
N THR A 219 -15.74 -3.10 -24.45
CA THR A 219 -16.37 -4.36 -24.87
C THR A 219 -16.32 -5.41 -23.76
N TRP A 220 -15.24 -5.39 -22.96
CA TRP A 220 -15.15 -6.18 -21.73
C TRP A 220 -16.14 -5.70 -20.64
N LYS A 221 -16.33 -4.37 -20.48
CA LYS A 221 -17.39 -3.76 -19.62
C LYS A 221 -18.80 -4.27 -19.94
N ARG A 222 -19.09 -4.64 -21.20
CA ARG A 222 -20.40 -5.18 -21.60
C ARG A 222 -20.55 -6.69 -21.32
N ARG A 223 -19.46 -7.46 -21.35
CA ARG A 223 -19.48 -8.91 -21.10
C ARG A 223 -19.49 -9.29 -19.62
N MET A 224 -18.99 -8.41 -18.76
CA MET A 224 -18.97 -8.59 -17.30
C MET A 224 -20.23 -8.07 -16.57
N LYS A 225 -21.25 -7.57 -17.28
CA LYS A 225 -22.54 -7.30 -16.63
C LYS A 225 -23.15 -8.64 -16.23
N PRO A 226 -23.48 -8.87 -14.95
CA PRO A 226 -24.19 -10.08 -14.57
C PRO A 226 -25.51 -10.11 -15.33
N THR A 227 -25.80 -11.25 -15.96
CA THR A 227 -27.14 -11.60 -16.42
C THR A 227 -28.06 -11.35 -15.23
N ARG A 228 -29.04 -10.44 -15.36
CA ARG A 228 -30.13 -10.37 -14.37
C ARG A 228 -30.85 -11.71 -14.42
N GLN A 229 -30.55 -12.59 -13.46
CA GLN A 229 -31.33 -13.77 -13.14
C GLN A 229 -31.59 -13.75 -11.64
N GLY A 230 -32.85 -13.97 -11.28
CA GLY A 230 -33.35 -13.96 -9.89
C GLY A 230 -34.47 -12.95 -9.65
N GLN A 231 -35.51 -12.93 -10.49
CA GLN A 231 -36.85 -12.68 -9.95
C GLN A 231 -37.28 -14.01 -9.35
N ASP A 232 -37.09 -14.16 -8.04
CA ASP A 232 -37.72 -15.25 -7.31
C ASP A 232 -39.21 -14.94 -7.18
N ILE A 233 -39.97 -15.88 -7.72
CA ILE A 233 -41.39 -16.11 -7.51
C ILE A 233 -41.50 -16.84 -6.17
N ASP A 234 -42.47 -16.44 -5.35
CA ASP A 234 -43.26 -17.22 -4.38
C ASP A 234 -43.85 -16.23 -3.33
N GLY A 235 -45.17 -16.03 -3.17
CA GLY A 235 -46.30 -16.84 -3.63
C GLY A 235 -46.65 -17.89 -2.61
#